data_AF-A0A845STX7-F1
#
_entry.id   AF-A0A845STX7-F1
#
_cell.length_a   1.000
_cell.length_b   1.000
_cell.length_c   1.000
_cell.angle_alpha   90.00
_cell.angle_beta   90.00
_cell.angle_gamma   90.00
#
_symmetry.space_group_name_H-M   'P 1'
#
loop_
_entity.id
_entity.type
_entity.pdbx_description
1 polymer ?
#
loop_
_entity_poly.entity_id
_entity_poly.type
_entity_poly.pdbx_seq_one_letter_code
_entity_poly.pdbx_strand_id
1 'polypeptide(L)'
;MRYPRYRQALTFSRMEPEAQPICLCPSSSRCRVAAANPHTVVVLNNGDAAEMPWRDQVTAILEMWFSGQEGTRAALAVLEGAVNPVGRLPVTFPKKLEDLAARDPEHPERYAPCGRISEKDAKHPNTAHFTERLLNGYRWFDAMDKEPLYPFGYGLSYTTFAYGALETAWKDGTLTVRCENT
;
A
#
# COMPACT_ATOMS: atom_id res chain seq x y z
N MET A 1 32.14 34.60 -19.98
CA MET A 1 30.95 34.11 -19.26
C MET A 1 31.16 32.63 -18.95
N ARG A 2 31.42 32.30 -17.68
CA ARG A 2 31.94 31.00 -17.23
C ARG A 2 30.99 30.49 -16.14
N TYR A 3 30.24 29.42 -16.41
CA TYR A 3 29.36 28.81 -15.41
C TYR A 3 30.19 28.00 -14.40
N PRO A 4 29.96 28.12 -13.08
CA PRO A 4 30.67 27.31 -12.10
C PRO A 4 30.07 25.90 -12.04
N ARG A 5 30.95 24.91 -12.05
CA ARG A 5 30.67 23.49 -11.82
C ARG A 5 30.38 23.28 -10.33
N TYR A 6 29.18 22.83 -9.98
CA TYR A 6 28.93 22.22 -8.67
C TYR A 6 29.39 20.75 -8.71
N ARG A 7 30.49 20.45 -8.02
CA ARG A 7 30.81 19.08 -7.58
C ARG A 7 30.00 18.80 -6.32
N GLN A 8 28.90 18.06 -6.44
CA GLN A 8 28.38 17.31 -5.30
C GLN A 8 29.03 15.94 -5.31
N ALA A 9 29.76 15.63 -4.25
CA ALA A 9 30.28 14.31 -3.99
C ALA A 9 29.09 13.38 -3.69
N LEU A 10 28.72 12.55 -4.66
CA LEU A 10 27.86 11.39 -4.45
C LEU A 10 28.71 10.33 -3.74
N THR A 11 28.56 10.24 -2.42
CA THR A 11 29.04 9.08 -1.66
C THR A 11 28.18 7.88 -2.06
N PHE A 12 28.68 7.05 -2.98
CA PHE A 12 28.09 5.74 -3.26
C PHE A 12 28.35 4.85 -2.05
N SER A 13 27.36 4.74 -1.16
CA SER A 13 27.33 3.61 -0.24
C SER A 13 26.92 2.37 -1.04
N ARG A 14 27.78 1.36 -1.01
CA ARG A 14 27.60 0.04 -1.61
C ARG A 14 26.20 -0.51 -1.24
N MET A 15 25.34 -0.72 -2.24
CA MET A 15 24.09 -1.47 -2.09
C MET A 15 24.46 -2.96 -1.98
N GLU A 16 24.31 -3.54 -0.80
CA GLU A 16 24.31 -4.99 -0.62
C GLU A 16 23.00 -5.58 -1.21
N PRO A 17 23.03 -6.76 -1.84
CA PRO A 17 21.88 -7.37 -2.49
C PRO A 17 21.04 -8.15 -1.47
N GLU A 18 20.52 -7.48 -0.45
CA GLU A 18 19.35 -7.99 0.26
C GLU A 18 18.12 -7.31 -0.34
N ALA A 19 17.14 -8.12 -0.74
CA ALA A 19 15.82 -7.63 -1.14
C ALA A 19 15.20 -6.95 0.09
N GLN A 20 15.50 -5.66 0.28
CA GLN A 20 14.92 -4.89 1.36
C GLN A 20 13.41 -4.98 1.21
N PRO A 21 12.68 -5.32 2.28
CA PRO A 21 11.24 -5.17 2.29
C PRO A 21 10.86 -3.76 1.78
N ILE A 22 9.65 -3.56 1.28
CA ILE A 22 9.12 -2.22 0.94
C ILE A 22 8.86 -1.45 2.25
N CYS A 23 9.93 -1.22 2.99
CA CYS A 23 10.05 -0.25 4.06
C CYS A 23 10.50 1.01 3.34
N LEU A 24 9.60 1.99 3.25
CA LEU A 24 9.81 3.21 2.47
C LEU A 24 10.88 4.15 3.06
N CYS A 25 12.04 3.67 3.56
CA CYS A 25 13.19 4.38 4.19
C CYS A 25 13.25 4.18 5.74
N PRO A 26 14.45 4.19 6.37
CA PRO A 26 14.59 3.99 7.81
C PRO A 26 13.78 5.04 8.58
N SER A 27 13.25 4.64 9.73
CA SER A 27 12.39 5.39 10.65
C SER A 27 12.85 6.81 11.04
N SER A 28 14.01 7.30 10.62
CA SER A 28 14.63 8.53 11.13
C SER A 28 14.12 9.82 10.50
N SER A 29 13.92 9.90 9.19
CA SER A 29 13.64 11.19 8.52
C SER A 29 12.18 11.64 8.66
N ARG A 30 11.21 10.73 8.50
CA ARG A 30 9.77 11.05 8.63
C ARG A 30 9.38 11.40 10.06
N CYS A 31 9.85 10.62 11.03
CA CYS A 31 9.58 10.88 12.45
C CYS A 31 10.12 12.25 12.89
N ARG A 32 11.25 12.71 12.33
CA ARG A 32 11.79 14.04 12.63
C ARG A 32 10.90 15.19 12.14
N VAL A 33 10.30 15.06 10.95
CA VAL A 33 9.40 16.08 10.42
C VAL A 33 8.11 16.11 11.23
N ALA A 34 7.51 14.94 11.47
CA ALA A 34 6.30 14.79 12.26
C ALA A 34 6.47 15.30 13.71
N ALA A 35 7.62 15.03 14.33
CA ALA A 35 7.94 15.55 15.66
C ALA A 35 8.13 17.07 15.69
N ALA A 36 8.57 17.68 14.59
CA ALA A 36 8.77 19.12 14.49
C ALA A 36 7.47 19.88 14.15
N ASN A 37 6.51 19.23 13.48
CA ASN A 37 5.25 19.83 13.09
C ASN A 37 4.08 18.83 13.24
N PRO A 38 3.15 19.07 14.19
CA PRO A 38 2.02 18.18 14.43
C PRO A 38 0.99 18.18 13.28
N HIS A 39 1.06 19.13 12.35
CA HIS A 39 0.21 19.24 11.16
C HIS A 39 0.89 18.68 9.91
N THR A 40 1.51 17.51 10.05
CA THR A 40 2.22 16.85 8.93
C THR A 40 1.27 15.96 8.15
N VAL A 41 1.22 16.14 6.83
CA VAL A 41 0.53 15.26 5.88
C VAL A 41 1.56 14.52 5.04
N VAL A 42 1.41 13.20 4.88
CA VAL A 42 2.30 12.38 4.05
C VAL A 42 1.58 11.95 2.77
N VAL A 43 2.20 12.23 1.62
CA VAL A 43 1.74 11.73 0.32
C VAL A 43 2.63 10.55 -0.09
N LEU A 44 2.02 9.38 -0.26
CA LEU A 44 2.70 8.15 -0.65
C LEU A 44 2.62 7.98 -2.17
N ASN A 45 3.76 7.64 -2.76
CA ASN A 45 3.88 7.24 -4.16
C ASN A 45 4.65 5.92 -4.20
N ASN A 46 3.95 4.81 -4.02
CA ASN A 46 4.49 3.45 -3.95
C ASN A 46 3.75 2.53 -4.93
N GLY A 47 4.30 1.32 -5.16
CA GLY A 47 3.69 0.33 -6.04
C GLY A 47 2.90 -0.76 -5.32
N ASP A 48 3.01 -0.82 -3.99
CA ASP A 48 2.44 -1.89 -3.18
C ASP A 48 2.27 -1.39 -1.73
N ALA A 49 1.57 -2.18 -0.92
CA ALA A 49 1.41 -1.95 0.51
C ALA A 49 2.77 -1.75 1.19
N ALA A 50 2.85 -0.69 1.99
CA ALA A 50 4.06 -0.34 2.74
C ALA A 50 3.78 -0.37 4.24
N GLU A 51 4.80 -0.77 4.99
CA GLU A 51 4.76 -0.66 6.44
C GLU A 51 4.84 0.81 6.88
N MET A 52 4.02 1.22 7.85
CA MET A 52 3.94 2.61 8.31
C MET A 52 4.01 2.72 9.84
N PRO A 53 5.15 2.37 10.47
CA PRO A 53 5.31 2.48 11.93
C PRO A 53 5.23 3.93 12.46
N TRP A 54 5.28 4.92 11.57
CA TRP A 54 5.22 6.35 11.85
C TRP A 54 3.82 6.95 11.67
N ARG A 55 2.81 6.16 11.26
CA ARG A 55 1.48 6.68 10.88
C ARG A 55 0.82 7.52 11.97
N ASP A 56 0.99 7.13 13.23
CA ASP A 56 0.29 7.75 14.36
C ASP A 56 0.95 9.08 14.76
N GLN A 57 2.05 9.46 14.11
CA GLN A 57 2.74 10.74 14.29
C GLN A 57 2.29 11.79 13.27
N VAL A 58 1.51 11.43 12.25
CA VAL A 58 1.09 12.35 11.19
C VAL A 58 -0.42 12.56 11.21
N THR A 59 -0.88 13.70 10.72
CA THR A 59 -2.30 14.08 10.73
C THR A 59 -3.09 13.34 9.65
N ALA A 60 -2.49 13.15 8.49
CA ALA A 60 -3.14 12.51 7.35
C ALA A 60 -2.12 11.83 6.43
N ILE A 61 -2.60 10.80 5.74
CA ILE A 61 -1.86 10.05 4.72
C ILE A 61 -2.72 10.03 3.46
N LEU A 62 -2.13 10.41 2.33
CA LEU A 62 -2.73 10.34 1.00
C LEU A 62 -1.95 9.34 0.15
N GLU A 63 -2.60 8.26 -0.27
CA GLU A 63 -2.02 7.25 -1.15
C GLU A 63 -2.29 7.61 -2.62
N MET A 64 -1.25 7.90 -3.38
CA MET A 64 -1.30 8.30 -4.79
C MET A 64 -0.80 7.22 -5.75
N TRP A 65 -0.19 6.14 -5.24
CA TRP A 65 0.42 5.08 -6.02
C TRP A 65 1.46 5.63 -7.03
N PHE A 66 1.55 5.01 -8.21
CA PHE A 66 2.22 5.60 -9.37
C PHE A 66 1.24 6.43 -10.18
N SER A 67 1.02 7.67 -9.74
CA SER A 67 -0.02 8.59 -10.23
C SER A 67 0.18 9.16 -11.65
N GLY A 68 1.20 8.71 -12.39
CA GLY A 68 1.49 9.18 -13.76
C GLY A 68 1.88 10.67 -13.83
N GLN A 69 1.90 11.20 -15.07
CA GLN A 69 2.40 12.56 -15.35
C GLN A 69 1.54 13.69 -14.73
N GLU A 70 0.23 13.47 -14.59
CA GLU A 70 -0.70 14.43 -13.96
C GLU A 70 -0.81 14.23 -12.44
N GLY A 71 -0.01 13.34 -11.87
CA GLY A 71 -0.11 12.93 -10.48
C GLY A 71 0.00 14.06 -9.46
N THR A 72 0.94 14.98 -9.67
CA THR A 72 1.10 16.16 -8.82
C THR A 72 -0.14 17.06 -8.86
N ARG A 73 -0.72 17.26 -10.04
CA ARG A 73 -1.94 18.07 -10.20
C ARG A 73 -3.12 17.40 -9.50
N ALA A 74 -3.26 16.08 -9.63
CA ALA A 74 -4.28 15.31 -8.95
C ALA A 74 -4.11 15.38 -7.41
N ALA A 75 -2.89 15.22 -6.91
CA ALA A 75 -2.60 15.30 -5.48
C ALA A 75 -2.95 16.69 -4.91
N LEU A 76 -2.58 17.78 -5.60
CA LEU A 76 -2.93 19.13 -5.17
C LEU A 76 -4.44 19.35 -5.16
N ALA A 77 -5.16 18.92 -6.19
CA ALA A 77 -6.61 19.06 -6.24
C ALA A 77 -7.31 18.35 -5.07
N VAL A 78 -6.78 17.20 -4.63
CA VAL A 78 -7.26 16.52 -3.42
C VAL A 78 -6.88 17.31 -2.17
N LEU A 79 -5.59 17.62 -1.98
CA LEU A 79 -5.10 18.33 -0.79
C LEU A 79 -5.77 19.70 -0.56
N GLU A 80 -6.12 20.42 -1.63
CA GLU A 80 -6.82 21.70 -1.58
C GLU A 80 -8.35 21.55 -1.43
N GLY A 81 -8.87 20.33 -1.45
CA GLY A 81 -10.31 20.05 -1.34
C GLY A 81 -11.10 20.32 -2.63
N ALA A 82 -10.43 20.64 -3.74
CA ALA A 82 -11.08 20.83 -5.04
C ALA A 82 -11.67 19.52 -5.58
N VAL A 83 -11.11 18.36 -5.18
CA VAL A 83 -11.62 17.02 -5.48
C VAL A 83 -11.75 16.24 -4.17
N ASN A 84 -12.93 15.66 -3.94
CA ASN A 84 -13.15 14.76 -2.81
C ASN A 84 -12.50 13.39 -3.08
N PRO A 85 -11.64 12.85 -2.19
CA PRO A 85 -11.10 11.51 -2.36
C PRO A 85 -12.21 10.46 -2.26
N VAL A 86 -12.24 9.56 -3.24
CA VAL A 86 -13.21 8.45 -3.34
C VAL A 86 -12.56 7.09 -3.60
N GLY A 87 -11.22 7.05 -3.63
CA GLY A 87 -10.47 5.81 -3.83
C GLY A 87 -10.69 4.80 -2.70
N ARG A 88 -10.70 3.52 -3.07
CA ARG A 88 -10.79 2.39 -2.13
C ARG A 88 -9.59 1.49 -2.35
N LEU A 89 -8.94 1.03 -1.28
CA LEU A 89 -7.73 0.22 -1.37
C LEU A 89 -8.01 -1.10 -2.11
N PRO A 90 -7.29 -1.40 -3.21
CA PRO A 90 -7.41 -2.67 -3.91
C PRO A 90 -6.59 -3.79 -3.26
N VAL A 91 -5.80 -3.47 -2.23
CA VAL A 91 -4.94 -4.38 -1.48
C VAL A 91 -5.08 -4.13 0.02
N THR A 92 -4.73 -5.11 0.84
CA THR A 92 -4.71 -4.97 2.30
C THR A 92 -3.34 -4.47 2.74
N PHE A 93 -3.29 -3.39 3.52
CA PHE A 93 -2.03 -2.90 4.10
C PHE A 93 -1.79 -3.62 5.41
N PRO A 94 -0.64 -4.29 5.59
CA PRO A 94 -0.35 -5.01 6.81
C PRO A 94 0.21 -4.06 7.89
N LYS A 95 0.14 -4.46 9.17
CA LYS A 95 0.86 -3.76 10.24
C LYS A 95 2.36 -4.03 10.14
N LYS A 96 2.74 -5.26 9.79
CA LYS A 96 4.12 -5.68 9.49
C LYS A 96 4.15 -6.51 8.22
N LEU A 97 5.21 -6.45 7.43
CA LEU A 97 5.24 -7.18 6.17
C LEU A 97 5.09 -8.69 6.36
N GLU A 98 5.58 -9.24 7.46
CA GLU A 98 5.44 -10.65 7.86
C GLU A 98 4.00 -11.08 8.11
N ASP A 99 3.04 -10.14 8.23
CA ASP A 99 1.62 -10.47 8.36
C ASP A 99 1.02 -10.97 7.03
N LEU A 100 1.65 -10.64 5.90
CA LEU A 100 1.21 -11.07 4.57
C LEU A 100 1.47 -12.58 4.37
N ALA A 101 0.52 -13.28 3.74
CA ALA A 101 0.64 -14.72 3.45
C ALA A 101 1.97 -15.09 2.76
N ALA A 102 2.38 -14.28 1.79
CA ALA A 102 3.60 -14.47 1.01
C ALA A 102 4.89 -14.07 1.74
N ARG A 103 4.81 -13.49 2.94
CA ARG A 103 5.97 -13.04 3.75
C ARG A 103 5.99 -13.69 5.13
N ASP A 104 5.11 -14.65 5.37
CA ASP A 104 5.03 -15.39 6.62
C ASP A 104 6.35 -16.15 6.86
N PRO A 105 7.08 -15.87 7.97
CA PRO A 105 8.34 -16.53 8.28
C PRO A 105 8.24 -18.04 8.46
N GLU A 106 7.06 -18.56 8.83
CA GLU A 106 6.81 -20.00 8.96
C GLU A 106 6.64 -20.68 7.59
N HIS A 107 6.50 -19.89 6.52
CA HIS A 107 6.28 -20.35 5.16
C HIS A 107 7.21 -19.64 4.14
N PRO A 108 8.54 -19.77 4.30
CA PRO A 108 9.50 -19.11 3.40
C PRO A 108 9.40 -19.60 1.95
N GLU A 109 8.82 -20.77 1.70
CA GLU A 109 8.60 -21.32 0.36
C GLU A 109 7.63 -20.50 -0.49
N ARG A 110 6.77 -19.67 0.11
CA ARG A 110 5.77 -18.86 -0.60
C ARG A 110 6.37 -17.67 -1.34
N TYR A 111 7.59 -17.28 -1.00
CA TYR A 111 8.27 -16.14 -1.60
C TYR A 111 9.45 -16.59 -2.46
N ALA A 112 9.42 -16.23 -3.75
CA ALA A 112 10.55 -16.48 -4.64
C ALA A 112 11.67 -15.43 -4.41
N PRO A 113 12.92 -15.84 -4.20
CA PRO A 113 14.07 -14.94 -4.29
C PRO A 113 14.11 -14.27 -5.68
N CYS A 114 14.44 -12.98 -5.73
CA CYS A 114 14.54 -12.24 -6.99
C CYS A 114 15.56 -12.89 -7.95
N GLY A 115 15.14 -13.15 -9.19
CA GLY A 115 15.96 -13.71 -10.26
C GLY A 115 15.09 -14.13 -11.46
N ARG A 116 15.65 -14.13 -12.68
CA ARG A 116 14.91 -14.61 -13.86
C ARG A 116 14.71 -16.12 -13.74
N ILE A 117 13.47 -16.53 -13.51
CA ILE A 117 13.07 -17.93 -13.65
C ILE A 117 12.65 -18.12 -15.10
N SER A 118 13.28 -19.07 -15.79
CA SER A 118 12.78 -19.53 -17.10
C SER A 118 11.50 -20.33 -16.84
N GLU A 119 10.40 -20.04 -17.55
CA GLU A 119 9.13 -20.77 -17.43
C GLU A 119 9.28 -22.30 -17.59
N LYS A 120 10.39 -22.75 -18.18
CA LYS A 120 10.67 -24.17 -18.43
C LYS A 120 11.13 -24.93 -17.19
N ASP A 121 11.48 -24.24 -16.10
CA ASP A 121 12.08 -24.85 -14.92
C ASP A 121 11.16 -24.68 -13.70
N ALA A 122 10.04 -25.40 -13.65
CA ALA A 122 9.20 -25.51 -12.44
C ALA A 122 9.93 -26.14 -11.23
N LYS A 123 11.16 -26.64 -11.43
CA LYS A 123 12.08 -27.15 -10.40
C LYS A 123 13.23 -26.20 -10.13
N HIS A 124 13.13 -24.93 -10.52
CA HIS A 124 14.17 -23.95 -10.26
C HIS A 124 14.29 -23.75 -8.73
N PRO A 125 15.49 -23.61 -8.17
CA PRO A 125 15.67 -23.32 -6.74
C PRO A 125 15.03 -22.01 -6.25
N ASN A 126 14.42 -21.23 -7.16
CA ASN A 126 13.72 -19.97 -6.85
C ASN A 126 12.20 -20.08 -7.11
N THR A 127 11.66 -21.28 -7.29
CA THR A 127 10.22 -21.47 -7.49
C THR A 127 9.48 -21.20 -6.19
N ALA A 128 8.51 -20.27 -6.21
CA ALA A 128 7.59 -20.07 -5.10
C ALA A 128 6.51 -21.15 -5.08
N HIS A 129 6.18 -21.64 -3.89
CA HIS A 129 5.13 -22.61 -3.64
C HIS A 129 3.98 -21.94 -2.88
N PHE A 130 2.86 -21.71 -3.55
CA PHE A 130 1.71 -21.00 -2.97
C PHE A 130 0.87 -21.92 -2.06
N THR A 131 1.42 -22.26 -0.90
CA THR A 131 0.81 -23.16 0.09
C THR A 131 -0.41 -22.54 0.79
N GLU A 132 -0.56 -21.21 0.73
CA GLU A 132 -1.72 -20.44 1.17
C GLU A 132 -2.95 -20.62 0.27
N ARG A 133 -2.78 -21.20 -0.93
CA ARG A 133 -3.85 -21.47 -1.90
C ARG A 133 -4.63 -20.20 -2.25
N LEU A 134 -5.94 -20.17 -1.96
CA LEU A 134 -6.82 -19.04 -2.25
C LEU A 134 -6.82 -17.97 -1.14
N LEU A 135 -6.13 -18.24 -0.03
CA LEU A 135 -6.05 -17.33 1.10
C LEU A 135 -4.94 -16.30 0.84
N ASN A 136 -5.30 -15.24 0.10
CA ASN A 136 -4.42 -14.11 -0.16
C ASN A 136 -5.17 -12.77 0.03
N GLY A 137 -4.43 -11.71 0.32
CA GLY A 137 -4.98 -10.39 0.67
C GLY A 137 -5.93 -10.49 1.86
N TYR A 138 -7.07 -9.80 1.83
CA TYR A 138 -8.03 -9.79 2.92
C TYR A 138 -8.50 -11.20 3.35
N ARG A 139 -8.59 -12.17 2.43
CA ARG A 139 -9.01 -13.55 2.77
C ARG A 139 -8.05 -14.23 3.73
N TRP A 140 -6.75 -13.92 3.61
CA TRP A 140 -5.73 -14.40 4.53
C TRP A 140 -5.90 -13.77 5.91
N PHE A 141 -6.11 -12.44 5.96
CA PHE A 141 -6.33 -11.72 7.21
C PHE A 141 -7.58 -12.23 7.94
N ASP A 142 -8.69 -12.43 7.22
CA ASP A 142 -9.93 -12.97 7.77
C ASP A 142 -9.74 -14.40 8.29
N ALA A 143 -9.06 -15.27 7.52
CA ALA A 143 -8.86 -16.67 7.89
C ALA A 143 -7.89 -16.86 9.06
N MET A 144 -6.95 -15.94 9.25
CA MET A 144 -5.93 -15.97 10.29
C MET A 144 -6.27 -15.08 11.50
N ASP A 145 -7.45 -14.46 11.51
CA ASP A 145 -7.89 -13.49 12.53
C ASP A 145 -6.83 -12.39 12.78
N LYS A 146 -6.25 -11.88 11.68
CA LYS A 146 -5.24 -10.81 11.72
C LYS A 146 -5.90 -9.47 11.44
N GLU A 147 -5.60 -8.47 12.27
CA GLU A 147 -6.08 -7.10 12.04
C GLU A 147 -5.12 -6.35 11.08
N PRO A 148 -5.58 -5.95 9.88
CA PRO A 148 -4.75 -5.19 8.97
C PRO A 148 -4.53 -3.76 9.47
N LEU A 149 -3.51 -3.09 8.92
CA LEU A 149 -3.30 -1.68 9.17
C LEU A 149 -4.36 -0.83 8.46
N TYR A 150 -4.62 -1.14 7.19
CA TYR A 150 -5.79 -0.67 6.45
C TYR A 150 -6.40 -1.85 5.66
N PRO A 151 -7.69 -2.16 5.85
CA PRO A 151 -8.31 -3.31 5.21
C PRO A 151 -8.52 -3.07 3.70
N PHE A 152 -8.75 -4.17 2.97
CA PHE A 152 -9.21 -4.09 1.59
C PHE A 152 -10.51 -3.28 1.51
N GLY A 153 -10.64 -2.43 0.50
CA GLY A 153 -11.80 -1.55 0.34
C GLY A 153 -11.81 -0.32 1.26
N TYR A 154 -10.81 -0.14 2.13
CA TYR A 154 -10.72 1.06 2.97
C TYR A 154 -10.48 2.32 2.13
N GLY A 155 -11.04 3.44 2.58
CA GLY A 155 -10.84 4.76 1.99
C GLY A 155 -11.62 5.81 2.77
N LEU A 156 -11.10 7.01 2.86
CA LEU A 156 -11.78 8.13 3.49
C LEU A 156 -12.32 9.09 2.44
N SER A 157 -13.21 9.97 2.88
CA SER A 157 -13.80 11.05 2.09
C SER A 157 -13.81 12.33 2.94
N TYR A 158 -13.88 13.49 2.30
CA TYR A 158 -14.09 14.77 2.98
C TYR A 158 -15.53 14.95 3.49
N THR A 159 -16.43 14.07 3.10
CA THR A 159 -17.80 14.01 3.63
C THR A 159 -18.05 12.64 4.26
N THR A 160 -19.13 12.55 5.01
CA THR A 160 -19.65 11.32 5.59
C THR A 160 -20.77 10.75 4.75
N PHE A 161 -20.93 9.43 4.83
CA PHE A 161 -22.00 8.68 4.19
C PHE A 161 -22.50 7.65 5.19
N ALA A 162 -23.82 7.40 5.21
CA ALA A 162 -24.37 6.24 5.86
C ALA A 162 -25.24 5.45 4.89
N TYR A 163 -25.23 4.13 5.05
CA TYR A 163 -26.02 3.22 4.24
C TYR A 163 -27.26 2.80 5.02
N GLY A 164 -28.44 2.98 4.42
CA GLY A 164 -29.70 2.46 4.94
C GLY A 164 -29.80 0.94 4.86
N ALA A 165 -30.94 0.40 5.28
CA ALA A 165 -31.22 -1.03 5.14
C ALA A 165 -31.13 -1.46 3.67
N LEU A 166 -30.45 -2.58 3.41
CA LEU A 166 -30.33 -3.14 2.07
C LEU A 166 -31.64 -3.84 1.70
N GLU A 167 -32.28 -3.38 0.63
CA GLU A 167 -33.37 -4.10 -0.01
C GLU A 167 -32.79 -4.97 -1.13
N THR A 168 -33.05 -6.27 -1.08
CA THR A 168 -32.55 -7.22 -2.08
C THR A 168 -33.70 -7.95 -2.77
N ALA A 169 -33.62 -8.07 -4.08
CA ALA A 169 -34.54 -8.85 -4.89
C ALA A 169 -33.77 -9.70 -5.89
N TRP A 170 -34.06 -11.00 -5.94
CA TRP A 170 -33.50 -11.92 -6.92
C TRP A 170 -34.58 -12.34 -7.91
N LYS A 171 -34.39 -12.03 -9.19
CA LYS A 171 -35.33 -12.40 -10.25
C LYS A 171 -34.60 -12.60 -11.57
N ASP A 172 -34.93 -13.67 -12.31
CA ASP A 172 -34.39 -13.96 -13.65
C ASP A 172 -32.85 -13.89 -13.72
N GLY A 173 -32.16 -14.38 -12.68
CA GLY A 173 -30.69 -14.35 -12.59
C GLY A 173 -30.08 -12.99 -12.22
N THR A 174 -30.89 -11.99 -11.88
CA THR A 174 -30.46 -10.64 -11.52
C THR A 174 -30.68 -10.40 -10.02
N LEU A 175 -29.62 -10.00 -9.31
CA LEU A 175 -29.70 -9.43 -7.97
C LEU A 175 -29.87 -7.90 -8.07
N THR A 176 -31.00 -7.38 -7.63
CA THR A 176 -31.19 -5.95 -7.42
C THR A 176 -30.89 -5.64 -5.96
N VAL A 177 -29.98 -4.70 -5.71
CA VAL A 177 -29.68 -4.18 -4.37
C VAL A 177 -30.00 -2.68 -4.38
N ARG A 178 -30.95 -2.25 -3.54
CA ARG A 178 -31.21 -0.83 -3.29
C ARG A 178 -30.67 -0.47 -1.91
N CYS A 179 -29.97 0.65 -1.86
CA CYS A 179 -29.48 1.25 -0.63
C CYS A 179 -29.76 2.75 -0.69
N GLU A 180 -30.30 3.31 0.37
CA GLU A 180 -30.37 4.76 0.56
C GLU A 180 -29.05 5.26 1.16
N ASN A 181 -28.61 6.44 0.71
CA ASN A 181 -27.47 7.14 1.27
C ASN A 181 -28.02 8.22 2.20
N THR A 182 -27.85 8.06 3.51
CA THR A 182 -28.35 8.97 4.55
C THR A 182 -27.24 9.87 5.08
#